data_AF-A0A1I1GXV7-F1
#
_entry.id   AF-A0A1I1GXV7-F1
#
_cell.length_a   1.000
_cell.length_b   1.000
_cell.length_c   1.000
_cell.angle_alpha   90.00
_cell.angle_beta   90.00
_cell.angle_gamma   90.00
#
_symmetry.space_group_name_H-M   'P 1'
#
loop_
_entity.id
_entity.type
_entity.pdbx_description
1 polymer ?
#
loop_
_entity_poly.entity_id
_entity_poly.type
_entity_poly.pdbx_seq_one_letter_code
_entity_poly.pdbx_strand_id
1 'polypeptide(L)' 'MKLKAQKLTEKQAKQISTWKYEGEYEIYNLPAWDDMVKEQYSLCDELKRERFIAYLNEENKNVNI' A
#
# COMPACT_ATOMS: atom_id res chain seq x y z
N MET A 1 -5.23 4.89 19.96
CA MET A 1 -5.19 3.77 18.99
C MET A 1 -3.85 3.07 19.14
N LYS A 2 -3.82 1.77 19.46
CA LYS A 2 -2.57 1.00 19.42
C LYS A 2 -2.34 0.53 17.99
N LEU A 3 -1.19 0.89 17.42
CA LEU A 3 -0.80 0.48 16.08
C LEU A 3 0.33 -0.54 16.14
N LYS A 4 0.23 -1.59 15.32
CA LYS A 4 1.30 -2.57 15.15
C LYS A 4 2.06 -2.26 13.86
N ALA A 5 3.37 -2.05 13.96
CA ALA A 5 4.26 -1.90 12.82
C ALA A 5 4.77 -3.27 12.36
N GLN A 6 4.81 -3.48 11.04
CA GLN A 6 5.46 -4.65 10.43
C GLN A 6 5.96 -4.33 9.02
N LYS A 7 6.79 -5.20 8.44
CA LYS A 7 7.12 -5.14 7.01
C LYS A 7 5.85 -5.23 6.16
N LEU A 8 5.74 -4.39 5.14
CA LEU A 8 4.61 -4.41 4.22
C LEU A 8 4.62 -5.70 3.39
N THR A 9 3.55 -6.47 3.47
CA THR A 9 3.39 -7.69 2.65
C THR A 9 2.84 -7.34 1.26
N GLU A 10 3.01 -8.24 0.28
CA GLU A 10 2.42 -8.03 -1.06
C GLU A 10 0.90 -7.94 -1.00
N LYS A 11 0.24 -8.79 -0.21
CA LYS A 11 -1.21 -8.76 -0.01
C LYS A 11 -1.68 -7.38 0.47
N GLN A 12 -0.94 -6.77 1.40
CA GLN A 12 -1.24 -5.44 1.89
C GLN A 12 -0.94 -4.35 0.85
N ALA A 13 0.15 -4.47 0.10
CA ALA A 13 0.46 -3.54 -0.99
C ALA A 13 -0.63 -3.56 -2.08
N LYS A 14 -1.11 -4.75 -2.47
CA LYS A 14 -2.26 -4.93 -3.37
C LYS A 14 -3.51 -4.26 -2.82
N GLN A 15 -3.82 -4.47 -1.53
CA GLN A 15 -4.95 -3.79 -0.89
C GLN A 15 -4.79 -2.25 -0.94
N ILE A 16 -3.61 -1.71 -0.66
CA ILE A 16 -3.36 -0.26 -0.73
C ILE A 16 -3.55 0.29 -2.15
N SER A 17 -3.15 -0.47 -3.19
CA SER A 17 -3.37 -0.05 -4.59
C SER A 17 -4.85 0.11 -4.98
N THR A 18 -5.77 -0.46 -4.19
CA THR A 18 -7.21 -0.30 -4.39
C THR A 18 -7.78 0.97 -3.73
N TRP A 19 -7.01 1.65 -2.89
CA TRP A 19 -7.46 2.89 -2.27
C TRP A 19 -7.56 3.99 -3.33
N LYS A 20 -8.69 4.69 -3.32
CA LYS A 20 -8.96 5.79 -4.23
C LYS A 20 -9.39 7.01 -3.42
N TYR A 21 -8.74 8.11 -3.73
CA TYR A 21 -9.15 9.46 -3.38
C TYR A 21 -10.09 9.97 -4.48
N GLU A 22 -11.08 10.74 -4.06
CA GLU A 22 -12.03 11.43 -4.94
C GLU A 22 -11.68 12.93 -5.03
N GLY A 23 -12.21 13.60 -6.06
CA GLY A 23 -12.01 15.03 -6.27
C GLY A 23 -10.58 15.37 -6.70
N GLU A 24 -10.06 16.52 -6.26
CA GLU A 24 -8.77 17.05 -6.71
C GLU A 24 -7.57 16.15 -6.37
N TYR A 25 -7.71 15.26 -5.40
CA TYR A 25 -6.66 14.34 -4.98
C TYR A 25 -6.65 13.03 -5.79
N GLU A 26 -7.57 12.85 -6.74
CA GLU A 26 -7.61 11.64 -7.58
C GLU A 26 -6.31 11.43 -8.38
N ILE A 27 -5.56 12.51 -8.66
CA ILE A 27 -4.27 12.48 -9.35
C ILE A 27 -3.19 11.69 -8.60
N TYR A 28 -3.36 11.48 -7.29
CA TYR A 28 -2.44 10.71 -6.45
C TYR A 28 -2.83 9.24 -6.32
N ASN A 29 -3.94 8.83 -6.95
CA ASN A 29 -4.36 7.44 -6.92
C ASN A 29 -3.30 6.54 -7.56
N LEU A 30 -2.98 5.45 -6.87
CA LEU A 30 -2.13 4.41 -7.44
C LEU A 30 -2.82 3.80 -8.67
N PRO A 31 -2.07 3.46 -9.74
CA PRO A 31 -2.60 2.68 -10.86
C PRO A 31 -3.11 1.31 -10.43
N ALA A 32 -3.74 0.58 -11.36
CA ALA A 32 -4.04 -0.83 -11.14
C ALA A 32 -2.74 -1.62 -10.87
N TRP A 33 -2.81 -2.65 -10.04
CA TRP A 33 -1.63 -3.43 -9.64
C TRP A 33 -0.80 -3.93 -10.83
N ASP A 34 -1.47 -4.44 -11.88
CA ASP A 34 -0.79 -4.98 -13.06
C ASP A 34 -0.02 -3.89 -13.83
N ASP A 35 -0.50 -2.65 -13.83
CA ASP A 35 0.20 -1.52 -14.46
C ASP A 35 1.36 -1.05 -13.57
N MET A 36 1.17 -1.02 -12.24
CA MET A 36 2.27 -0.75 -11.30
C MET A 36 3.42 -1.77 -11.45
N VAL A 37 3.10 -3.04 -11.72
CA VAL A 37 4.11 -4.09 -12.00
C VAL A 37 4.88 -3.77 -13.28
N LYS A 38 4.18 -3.41 -14.38
CA LYS A 38 4.81 -3.03 -15.66
C LYS A 38 5.70 -1.80 -15.51
N GLU A 39 5.25 -0.82 -14.73
CA GLU A 39 5.96 0.42 -14.43
C GLU A 39 7.03 0.27 -13.33
N GLN A 40 7.23 -0.97 -12.84
CA GLN A 40 8.30 -1.32 -11.89
C GLN A 40 8.25 -0.57 -10.56
N TYR A 41 7.03 -0.32 -10.04
CA TYR A 41 6.84 0.31 -8.74
C TYR A 41 7.53 -0.48 -7.63
N SER A 42 8.15 0.23 -6.68
CA SER A 42 8.84 -0.40 -5.55
C SER A 42 7.93 -1.25 -4.65
N LEU A 43 6.62 -0.99 -4.66
CA LEU A 43 5.63 -1.80 -3.94
C LEU A 43 5.49 -3.21 -4.52
N CYS A 44 5.71 -3.37 -5.83
CA CYS A 44 5.54 -4.63 -6.55
C CYS A 44 6.76 -5.54 -6.43
N ASP A 45 7.94 -4.98 -6.19
CA ASP A 45 9.20 -5.71 -6.03
C ASP A 45 9.40 -6.13 -4.55
N GLU A 46 9.65 -7.41 -4.31
CA GLU A 46 9.74 -7.97 -2.95
C GLU A 46 10.86 -7.35 -2.11
N LEU A 47 12.06 -7.20 -2.68
CA LEU A 47 13.22 -6.67 -1.98
C LEU A 47 13.07 -5.18 -1.71
N LYS A 48 12.54 -4.43 -2.70
CA LYS A 48 12.27 -2.99 -2.55
C LYS A 48 11.13 -2.74 -1.56
N ARG A 49 10.14 -3.63 -1.49
CA ARG A 49 8.99 -3.52 -0.59
C ARG A 49 9.38 -3.63 0.88
N GLU A 50 10.49 -4.29 1.20
CA GLU A 50 10.99 -4.40 2.58
C GLU A 50 11.28 -3.06 3.25
N ARG A 51 11.44 -1.99 2.46
CA ARG A 51 11.66 -0.62 2.95
C ARG A 51 10.39 0.06 3.46
N PHE A 52 9.22 -0.51 3.21
CA PHE A 52 7.94 0.05 3.65
C PHE A 52 7.45 -0.65 4.92
N ILE A 53 6.91 0.16 5.83
CA ILE A 53 6.30 -0.30 7.07
C ILE A 53 4.79 -0.16 6.93
N ALA A 54 4.07 -1.25 7.20
CA ALA A 54 2.62 -1.23 7.35
C ALA A 54 2.27 -1.00 8.83
N TYR A 55 1.28 -0.14 9.06
CA TYR A 55 0.69 0.05 10.37
C TYR A 55 -0.71 -0.55 10.40
N LEU A 56 -0.91 -1.45 11.35
CA LEU A 56 -2.16 -2.16 11.53
C LEU A 56 -2.89 -1.72 12.78
N ASN A 57 -4.21 -1.60 12.69
CA ASN A 57 -5.07 -1.44 13.86
C ASN A 57 -5.21 -2.77 14.63
N GLU A 58 -5.98 -2.74 15.71
CA GLU A 58 -6.23 -3.92 16.56
C GLU A 58 -6.94 -5.07 15.82
N GLU A 59 -7.59 -4.79 14.68
CA GLU A 59 -8.21 -5.78 13.80
C GLU A 59 -7.27 -6.32 12.71
N ASN A 60 -5.97 -5.98 12.76
CA ASN A 60 -4.97 -6.30 11.74
C ASN A 60 -5.27 -5.72 10.33
N LYS A 61 -6.03 -4.63 10.25
CA LYS A 61 -6.29 -3.89 8.99
C LYS A 61 -5.30 -2.75 8.82
N ASN A 62 -4.85 -2.53 7.59
CA ASN A 62 -4.04 -1.36 7.23
C ASN A 62 -4.79 -0.08 7.58
N VAL A 63 -4.09 0.86 8.21
CA VAL A 63 -4.62 2.18 8.51
C VAL A 63 -3.96 3.19 7.58
N ASN A 64 -4.75 4.08 7.00
CA ASN A 64 -4.24 5.27 6.33
C ASN A 64 -3.95 6.29 7.44
N ILE A 65 -2.69 6.70 7.61
CA ILE A 65 -2.25 7.61 8.67
C ILE A 65 -2.13 9.02 8.08
#